data_AF-G8YL18-F1
#
_entry.id   AF-G8YL18-F1
#
_cell.length_a   1.000
_cell.length_b   1.000
_cell.length_c   1.000
_cell.angle_alpha   90.00
_cell.angle_beta   90.00
_cell.angle_gamma   90.00
#
_symmetry.space_group_name_H-M   'P 1'
#
loop_
_entity.id
_entity.type
_entity.pdbx_description
1 polymer ?
#
loop_
_entity_poly.entity_id
_entity_poly.type
_entity_poly.pdbx_seq_one_letter_code
_entity_poly.pdbx_strand_id
1 'polypeptide(L)'
;MNNRLGEPQIESQLKSAVYLSVSRIVEEEISSLDGNVSATPTFVAALVDLVYNQLINLGEDLESFARHAGRTTIDPSDMYMVTRKNSSLMEALKAYEKSKN
;
A
#
# COMPACT_ATOMS: atom_id res chain seq x y z
N MET A 1 27.45 -2.57 -18.71
CA MET A 1 27.07 -3.73 -17.88
C MET A 1 25.92 -3.31 -17.00
N ASN A 2 24.69 -3.74 -17.32
CA ASN A 2 23.51 -3.38 -16.54
C ASN A 2 23.59 -4.10 -15.19
N ASN A 3 23.80 -3.31 -14.13
CA ASN A 3 23.78 -3.77 -12.75
C ASN A 3 22.33 -4.11 -12.37
N ARG A 4 21.84 -5.28 -12.82
CA ARG A 4 20.60 -5.84 -12.30
C ARG A 4 20.89 -6.27 -10.87
N LEU A 5 20.39 -5.50 -9.91
CA LEU A 5 20.40 -5.85 -8.50
C LEU A 5 19.82 -7.26 -8.34
N GLY A 6 20.44 -8.10 -7.52
CA GLY A 6 19.86 -9.41 -7.20
C GLY A 6 18.51 -9.24 -6.50
N GLU A 7 17.61 -10.22 -6.62
CA GLU A 7 16.29 -10.19 -5.96
C GLU A 7 16.35 -9.77 -4.47
N PRO A 8 17.30 -10.26 -3.64
CA PRO A 8 17.41 -9.83 -2.25
C PRO A 8 17.75 -8.34 -2.07
N GLN A 9 18.47 -7.74 -3.02
CA GLN A 9 18.82 -6.31 -2.98
C GLN A 9 17.62 -5.45 -3.37
N ILE A 10 16.81 -5.89 -4.34
CA ILE A 10 15.57 -5.19 -4.71
C ILE A 10 14.58 -5.22 -3.56
N GLU A 11 14.39 -6.39 -2.93
CA GLU A 11 13.50 -6.53 -1.77
C GLU A 11 13.91 -5.56 -0.63
N SER A 12 15.21 -5.53 -0.31
CA SER A 12 15.74 -4.63 0.73
C SER A 12 15.51 -3.14 0.40
N GLN A 13 15.68 -2.75 -0.87
CA GLN A 13 15.42 -1.38 -1.32
C GLN A 13 13.93 -1.02 -1.24
N LEU A 14 13.04 -1.92 -1.65
CA LEU A 14 11.60 -1.72 -1.57
C LEU A 14 11.15 -1.59 -0.11
N LYS A 15 11.60 -2.47 0.78
CA LYS A 15 11.32 -2.36 2.22
C LYS A 15 11.83 -1.05 2.82
N SER A 16 13.01 -0.59 2.40
CA SER A 16 13.56 0.70 2.85
C SER A 16 12.71 1.89 2.37
N ALA A 17 12.18 1.84 1.15
CA ALA A 17 11.28 2.87 0.63
C ALA A 17 9.92 2.88 1.35
N VAL A 18 9.38 1.69 1.67
CA VAL A 18 8.17 1.55 2.50
C VAL A 18 8.44 2.10 3.91
N TYR A 19 9.59 1.77 4.51
CA TYR A 19 9.98 2.30 5.82
C TYR A 19 9.95 3.83 5.86
N LEU A 20 10.57 4.48 4.88
CA LEU A 20 10.58 5.94 4.78
C LEU A 20 9.17 6.52 4.66
N SER A 21 8.32 5.90 3.82
CA SER A 21 6.96 6.39 3.57
C SER A 21 6.07 6.21 4.80
N VAL A 22 6.11 5.05 5.45
CA VAL A 22 5.36 4.77 6.67
C VAL A 22 5.81 5.65 7.82
N SER A 23 7.13 5.86 8.00
CA SER A 23 7.65 6.73 9.06
C SER A 23 7.11 8.15 8.93
N ARG A 24 7.09 8.70 7.70
CA ARG A 24 6.53 10.04 7.44
C ARG A 24 5.04 10.12 7.75
N ILE A 25 4.25 9.14 7.31
CA ILE A 25 2.81 9.11 7.60
C ILE A 25 2.59 9.03 9.12
N VAL A 26 3.35 8.19 9.83
CA VAL A 26 3.25 8.08 11.30
C VAL A 26 3.58 9.40 11.99
N GLU A 27 4.63 10.10 11.55
CA GLU A 27 5.00 11.43 12.08
C GLU A 27 3.90 12.48 11.83
N GLU A 28 3.32 12.50 10.62
CA GLU A 28 2.22 13.39 10.25
C GLU A 28 0.98 13.13 11.11
N GLU A 29 0.58 11.86 11.26
CA GLU A 29 -0.57 11.46 12.07
C GLU A 29 -0.35 11.80 13.55
N ILE A 30 0.83 11.52 14.11
CA ILE A 30 1.17 11.89 15.49
C ILE A 30 1.09 13.40 15.70
N SER A 31 1.57 14.19 14.73
CA SER A 31 1.53 15.65 14.80
C SER A 31 0.09 16.20 14.81
N SER A 32 -0.88 15.42 14.32
CA SER A 32 -2.30 15.76 14.32
C SER A 32 -3.04 15.35 15.60
N LEU A 33 -2.43 14.50 16.44
CA LEU A 33 -3.04 14.02 17.67
C LEU A 33 -2.83 15.03 18.81
N ASP A 34 -3.89 15.26 19.59
CA ASP A 34 -3.78 16.04 20.81
C ASP A 34 -3.01 15.26 21.89
N GLY A 35 -2.02 15.92 22.50
CA GLY A 35 -1.25 15.37 23.61
C GLY A 35 0.16 14.92 23.22
N ASN A 36 0.90 14.39 24.20
CA ASN A 36 2.29 13.98 24.02
C ASN A 36 2.38 12.50 23.60
N VAL A 37 1.92 12.21 22.39
CA VAL A 37 1.95 10.86 21.80
C VAL A 37 3.23 10.68 20.99
N SER A 38 3.84 9.50 21.04
CA SER A 38 5.01 9.15 20.24
C SER A 38 4.94 7.71 19.76
N ALA A 39 5.41 7.42 18.55
CA ALA A 39 5.58 6.06 18.05
C ALA A 39 6.93 5.48 18.50
N THR A 40 6.91 4.24 18.98
CA THR A 40 8.16 3.52 19.29
C THR A 40 8.80 2.99 18.00
N PRO A 41 10.13 2.81 17.96
CA PRO A 41 10.79 2.22 16.79
C PRO A 41 10.24 0.84 16.43
N THR A 42 9.89 0.03 17.43
CA THR A 42 9.29 -1.30 17.23
C THR A 42 7.89 -1.21 16.61
N PHE A 43 7.08 -0.22 17.00
CA PHE A 43 5.78 0.01 16.38
C PHE A 43 5.92 0.37 14.90
N VAL A 44 6.83 1.30 14.57
CA VAL A 44 7.09 1.69 13.18
C VAL A 44 7.57 0.50 12.36
N ALA A 45 8.54 -0.28 12.87
CA ALA A 45 9.04 -1.47 12.18
C ALA A 45 7.93 -2.51 11.92
N ALA A 46 7.09 -2.80 12.91
CA ALA A 46 5.96 -3.72 12.74
C ALA A 46 4.94 -3.21 11.72
N LEU A 47 4.66 -1.90 11.71
CA LEU A 47 3.76 -1.28 10.74
C LEU A 47 4.33 -1.34 9.31
N VAL A 48 5.65 -1.16 9.16
CA VAL A 48 6.34 -1.31 7.86
C VAL A 48 6.21 -2.72 7.33
N ASP A 49 6.44 -3.74 8.16
CA ASP A 49 6.27 -5.14 7.75
C ASP A 49 4.81 -5.45 7.40
N LEU A 50 3.85 -4.93 8.16
CA LEU A 50 2.43 -5.07 7.87
C LEU A 50 2.06 -4.46 6.50
N VAL A 51 2.49 -3.22 6.24
CA VAL A 51 2.22 -2.52 4.98
C VAL A 51 2.90 -3.24 3.81
N TYR A 52 4.15 -3.69 3.98
CA TYR A 52 4.87 -4.43 2.94
C TYR A 52 4.14 -5.73 2.56
N ASN A 53 3.72 -6.52 3.56
CA ASN A 53 2.94 -7.73 3.31
C ASN A 53 1.57 -7.43 2.66
N GLN A 54 0.93 -6.33 3.05
CA GLN A 54 -0.33 -5.89 2.43
C GLN A 54 -0.14 -5.52 0.95
N LEU A 55 0.98 -4.92 0.58
CA LEU A 55 1.29 -4.59 -0.83
C LEU A 55 1.47 -5.85 -1.68
N ILE A 56 2.10 -6.89 -1.14
CA ILE A 56 2.25 -8.18 -1.84
C ILE A 56 0.87 -8.79 -2.09
N ASN A 57 0.06 -8.94 -1.04
CA ASN A 57 -1.29 -9.50 -1.16
C ASN A 57 -2.17 -8.69 -2.13
N LEU A 58 -2.09 -7.36 -2.04
CA LEU A 58 -2.82 -6.45 -2.94
C LEU A 58 -2.43 -6.68 -4.40
N GLY A 59 -1.13 -6.82 -4.70
CA GLY A 59 -0.65 -7.08 -6.05
C GLY A 59 -1.18 -8.39 -6.63
N GLU A 60 -1.12 -9.47 -5.86
CA GLU A 60 -1.63 -10.79 -6.26
C GLU A 60 -3.14 -10.80 -6.52
N ASP A 61 -3.90 -10.12 -5.66
CA ASP A 61 -5.35 -9.98 -5.81
C ASP A 61 -5.70 -9.18 -7.06
N LEU A 62 -5.04 -8.03 -7.29
CA LEU A 62 -5.30 -7.19 -8.46
C LEU A 62 -5.01 -7.91 -9.76
N GLU A 63 -3.88 -8.61 -9.85
CA GLU A 63 -3.55 -9.42 -11.02
C GLU A 63 -4.60 -10.51 -11.25
N SER A 64 -5.03 -11.18 -10.17
CA SER A 64 -6.02 -12.25 -10.25
C SER A 64 -7.40 -11.75 -10.69
N PHE A 65 -7.83 -10.57 -10.24
CA PHE A 65 -9.10 -9.97 -10.68
C PHE A 65 -9.06 -9.52 -12.14
N ALA A 66 -7.97 -8.87 -12.57
CA ALA A 66 -7.81 -8.48 -13.98
C ALA A 66 -7.85 -9.72 -14.89
N ARG A 67 -7.12 -10.78 -14.52
CA ARG A 67 -7.09 -12.05 -15.25
C ARG A 67 -8.45 -12.74 -15.28
N HIS A 68 -9.20 -12.73 -14.17
CA HIS A 68 -10.56 -13.29 -14.11
C HIS A 68 -11.52 -12.57 -15.07
N ALA A 69 -11.32 -11.27 -15.29
CA ALA A 69 -12.06 -10.48 -16.28
C ALA A 69 -11.52 -10.58 -17.72
N GLY A 70 -10.54 -11.47 -17.98
CA GLY A 70 -9.92 -11.64 -19.30
C GLY A 70 -8.97 -10.49 -19.71
N ARG A 71 -8.53 -9.66 -18.75
CA ARG A 71 -7.62 -8.54 -18.97
C ARG A 71 -6.21 -8.87 -18.52
N THR A 72 -5.22 -8.23 -19.15
CA THR A 72 -3.80 -8.24 -18.72
C THR A 72 -3.37 -6.88 -18.13
N THR A 73 -4.28 -5.91 -18.14
CA THR A 73 -4.08 -4.58 -17.58
C THR A 73 -5.05 -4.37 -16.42
N ILE A 74 -4.52 -3.98 -15.27
CA ILE A 74 -5.28 -3.65 -14.07
C ILE A 74 -6.00 -2.32 -14.28
N ASP A 75 -7.26 -2.24 -13.84
CA ASP A 75 -8.07 -1.02 -13.86
C ASP A 75 -8.72 -0.76 -12.47
N PRO A 76 -9.38 0.40 -12.26
CA PRO A 76 -9.99 0.72 -10.97
C PRO A 76 -11.08 -0.27 -10.50
N SER A 77 -11.70 -1.04 -11.41
CA SER A 77 -12.69 -2.06 -11.02
C SER A 77 -12.06 -3.21 -10.22
N ASP A 78 -10.78 -3.51 -10.47
CA ASP A 78 -10.02 -4.52 -9.72
C ASP A 78 -9.80 -4.06 -8.26
N MET A 79 -9.51 -2.77 -8.04
CA MET A 79 -9.41 -2.17 -6.70
C MET A 79 -10.75 -2.19 -5.95
N TYR A 80 -11.88 -2.05 -6.66
CA TYR A 80 -13.21 -2.20 -6.05
C TYR A 80 -13.48 -3.64 -5.63
N MET A 81 -12.94 -4.63 -6.33
CA MET A 81 -13.03 -6.03 -5.92
C MET A 81 -12.23 -6.32 -4.65
N VAL A 82 -11.03 -5.74 -4.52
CA VAL A 82 -10.22 -5.83 -3.28
C VAL A 82 -10.99 -5.26 -2.09
N THR A 83 -11.61 -4.10 -2.27
CA THR A 83 -12.28 -3.37 -1.18
C THR A 83 -13.73 -3.80 -0.94
N ARG A 84 -14.22 -4.86 -1.61
CA ARG A 84 -15.63 -5.30 -1.57
C ARG A 84 -16.22 -5.60 -0.19
N LYS A 85 -15.37 -5.94 0.78
CA LYS A 85 -15.80 -6.22 2.16
C LYS A 85 -15.87 -4.97 3.04
N ASN A 86 -15.43 -3.82 2.55
CA ASN A 86 -15.48 -2.53 3.23
C ASN A 86 -16.15 -1.50 2.29
N SER A 87 -17.47 -1.40 2.38
CA SER A 87 -18.27 -0.52 1.52
C SER A 87 -17.83 0.94 1.63
N SER A 88 -17.57 1.43 2.84
CA SER A 88 -17.12 2.81 3.07
C SER A 88 -15.80 3.12 2.36
N LEU A 89 -14.84 2.19 2.41
CA LEU A 89 -13.57 2.34 1.69
C LEU A 89 -13.77 2.31 0.17
N MET A 90 -14.59 1.38 -0.34
CA MET A 90 -14.89 1.32 -1.77
C MET A 90 -15.54 2.62 -2.27
N GLU A 91 -16.48 3.18 -1.52
CA GLU A 91 -17.15 4.43 -1.85
C GLU A 91 -16.17 5.61 -1.86
N ALA A 92 -15.28 5.69 -0.87
CA ALA A 92 -14.24 6.71 -0.83
C ALA A 92 -13.30 6.64 -2.05
N LEU A 93 -12.89 5.43 -2.46
CA LEU A 93 -12.05 5.24 -3.65
C LEU A 93 -12.78 5.62 -4.94
N LYS A 94 -14.07 5.27 -5.07
CA LYS A 94 -14.91 5.68 -6.20
C LYS A 94 -15.08 7.19 -6.28
N ALA A 95 -15.26 7.85 -5.14
CA ALA A 95 -15.34 9.31 -5.08
C ALA A 95 -14.01 9.96 -5.51
N TYR A 96 -12.89 9.40 -5.06
CA TYR A 96 -11.56 9.85 -5.46
C TYR A 96 -11.32 9.70 -6.97
N GLU A 97 -11.65 8.54 -7.56
CA GLU A 97 -11.56 8.31 -9.01
C GLU A 97 -12.34 9.37 -9.80
N LYS A 98 -13.59 9.64 -9.41
CA LYS A 98 -14.44 10.64 -10.06
C LYS A 98 -13.88 12.06 -9.96
N SER A 99 -13.17 12.40 -8.88
CA SER A 99 -12.58 13.74 -8.72
C SER A 99 -11.40 14.03 -9.64
N LYS A 100 -10.84 13.00 -10.29
CA LYS A 100 -9.67 13.09 -11.19
C LYS A 100 -10.03 13.14 -12.67
N ASN A 101 -11.29 12.88 -13.03
CA ASN A 101 -11.84 12.95 -14.38
C ASN A 101 -12.66 14.22 -14.57
#